data_AF-A0A8J5YV01-F1
#
_entry.id   AF-A0A8J5YV01-F1
#
_cell.length_a   1.000
_cell.length_b   1.000
_cell.length_c   1.000
_cell.angle_alpha   90.00
_cell.angle_beta   90.00
_cell.angle_gamma   90.00
#
_symmetry.space_group_name_H-M   'P 1'
#
loop_
_entity.id
_entity.type
_entity.pdbx_description
1 polymer ?
#
loop_
_entity_poly.entity_id
_entity_poly.type
_entity_poly.pdbx_seq_one_letter_code
_entity_poly.pdbx_strand_id
1 'polypeptide(L)'
;MDFISYGLKAFFSTRPYGWDMIRAIRSCKIAAEERAVVRKECAAIRAAISENDQDYRHRNLAKLMFIHMLGYPTHFGQMECLKLIASSGFPEKRIGYLGLMLLLDERQEVLMLVTNSLKQDLNHSNQYIIGLALCALGNICSAEMARDLAPEVERLLQFRDPNIRKKVSVFYSLFKGLLATDFCFNEI
;
A
#
# COMPACT_ATOMS: atom_id res chain seq x y z
N MET A 1 13.00 -8.08 7.04
CA MET A 1 13.12 -8.50 5.62
C MET A 1 11.76 -9.02 5.21
N ASP A 2 10.90 -8.08 4.82
CA ASP A 2 9.48 -8.23 5.11
C ASP A 2 8.73 -8.89 3.95
N PHE A 3 7.56 -9.44 4.24
CA PHE A 3 6.66 -10.07 3.27
C PHE A 3 6.40 -9.15 2.06
N ILE A 4 6.47 -7.84 2.27
CA ILE A 4 6.43 -6.77 1.27
C ILE A 4 7.59 -6.89 0.26
N SER A 5 8.83 -7.08 0.72
CA SER A 5 10.01 -7.18 -0.18
C SER A 5 9.93 -8.41 -1.10
N TYR A 6 9.48 -9.55 -0.58
CA TYR A 6 9.25 -10.76 -1.39
C TYR A 6 8.06 -10.61 -2.35
N GLY A 7 6.95 -10.04 -1.87
CA GLY A 7 5.76 -9.77 -2.70
C GLY A 7 6.04 -8.79 -3.84
N LEU A 8 6.84 -7.75 -3.60
CA LEU A 8 7.27 -6.82 -4.63
C LEU A 8 8.25 -7.43 -5.62
N LYS A 9 9.23 -8.23 -5.17
CA LYS A 9 10.10 -8.97 -6.09
C LYS A 9 9.30 -9.91 -7.00
N ALA A 10 8.30 -10.62 -6.46
CA ALA A 10 7.42 -11.46 -7.25
C ALA A 10 6.53 -10.63 -8.22
N PHE A 11 6.02 -9.48 -7.79
CA PHE A 11 5.18 -8.58 -8.60
C PHE A 11 5.97 -7.96 -9.77
N PHE A 12 7.19 -7.47 -9.53
CA PHE A 12 8.08 -6.98 -10.58
C PHE A 12 8.58 -8.09 -11.52
N SER A 13 8.67 -9.33 -11.02
CA SER A 13 9.06 -10.50 -11.83
C SER A 13 7.94 -10.96 -12.79
N THR A 14 6.66 -10.81 -12.40
CA THR A 14 5.52 -11.35 -13.18
C THR A 14 4.87 -10.37 -14.16
N ARG A 15 5.20 -9.07 -14.13
CA ARG A 15 4.54 -8.07 -14.98
C ARG A 15 5.53 -7.14 -15.70
N PRO A 16 5.41 -6.95 -17.03
CA PRO A 16 6.40 -6.23 -17.84
C PRO A 16 6.36 -4.70 -17.73
N TYR A 17 5.57 -4.13 -16.81
CA TYR A 17 5.20 -2.71 -16.83
C TYR A 17 6.31 -1.70 -16.51
N GLY A 18 7.49 -2.15 -16.07
CA GLY A 18 8.63 -1.28 -15.73
C GLY A 18 9.98 -1.79 -16.20
N TRP A 19 10.01 -2.79 -17.09
CA TRP A 19 11.25 -3.48 -17.48
C TRP A 19 12.26 -2.55 -18.18
N ASP A 20 11.80 -1.58 -18.95
CA ASP A 20 12.70 -0.65 -19.66
C ASP A 20 13.42 0.28 -18.69
N MET A 21 12.73 0.78 -17.66
CA MET A 21 13.35 1.60 -16.60
C MET A 21 14.35 0.77 -15.80
N ILE A 22 13.99 -0.47 -15.44
CA ILE A 22 14.88 -1.37 -14.69
C ILE A 22 16.13 -1.70 -15.52
N ARG A 23 15.99 -1.94 -16.83
CA ARG A 23 17.13 -2.15 -17.73
C ARG A 23 17.99 -0.89 -17.86
N ALA A 24 17.38 0.28 -18.01
CA ALA A 24 18.11 1.55 -18.10
C ALA A 24 18.93 1.80 -16.82
N ILE A 25 18.34 1.60 -15.64
CA ILE A 25 19.02 1.73 -14.35
C ILE A 25 20.15 0.69 -14.21
N ARG A 26 19.91 -0.58 -14.58
CA ARG A 26 20.95 -1.63 -14.55
C ARG A 26 22.09 -1.39 -15.55
N SER A 27 21.85 -0.63 -16.61
CA SER A 27 22.87 -0.30 -17.61
C SER A 27 23.75 0.89 -17.21
N CYS A 28 23.36 1.64 -16.18
CA CYS A 28 24.13 2.77 -15.66
C CYS A 28 25.40 2.25 -14.97
N LYS A 29 26.54 2.86 -15.27
CA LYS A 29 27.83 2.47 -14.67
C LYS A 29 28.20 3.32 -13.46
N ILE A 30 27.61 4.51 -13.36
CA ILE A 30 27.86 5.48 -12.30
C ILE A 30 26.56 5.96 -11.67
N ALA A 31 26.60 6.24 -10.37
CA ALA A 31 25.43 6.70 -9.60
C ALA A 31 24.82 8.00 -10.14
N ALA A 32 25.59 8.84 -10.83
CA ALA A 32 25.10 10.06 -11.45
C ALA A 32 24.15 9.80 -12.64
N GLU A 33 24.44 8.78 -13.45
CA GLU A 33 23.59 8.35 -14.58
C GLU A 33 22.28 7.76 -14.07
N GLU A 34 22.35 6.90 -13.05
CA GLU A 34 21.16 6.34 -12.40
C GLU A 34 20.24 7.46 -11.89
N ARG A 35 20.80 8.44 -11.18
CA ARG A 35 20.05 9.62 -10.71
C ARG A 35 19.45 10.44 -11.84
N ALA A 36 20.10 10.51 -13.01
CA ALA A 36 19.56 11.21 -14.17
C ALA A 36 18.36 10.46 -14.77
N VAL A 37 18.45 9.14 -14.91
CA VAL A 37 17.36 8.28 -15.37
C VAL A 37 16.16 8.37 -14.43
N VAL A 38 16.40 8.22 -13.12
CA VAL A 38 15.36 8.32 -12.09
C VAL A 38 14.67 9.69 -12.12
N ARG A 39 15.43 10.78 -12.22
CA ARG A 39 14.85 12.13 -12.32
C ARG A 39 13.99 12.30 -13.57
N LYS A 40 14.44 11.79 -14.72
CA LYS A 40 13.70 11.83 -15.98
C LYS A 40 12.38 11.06 -15.88
N GLU A 41 12.41 9.84 -15.33
CA GLU A 41 11.20 9.03 -15.14
C GLU A 41 10.23 9.67 -14.13
N CYS A 42 10.74 10.21 -13.01
CA CYS A 42 9.90 10.95 -12.05
C CYS A 42 9.24 12.18 -12.69
N ALA A 43 9.92 12.89 -13.59
CA ALA A 43 9.34 14.01 -14.33
C ALA A 43 8.23 13.53 -15.29
N ALA A 44 8.48 12.45 -16.02
CA ALA A 44 7.48 11.84 -16.91
C ALA A 44 6.23 11.36 -16.15
N ILE A 45 6.43 10.70 -15.00
CA ILE A 45 5.32 10.27 -14.13
C ILE A 45 4.51 11.47 -13.65
N ARG A 46 5.16 12.56 -13.23
CA ARG A 46 4.45 13.79 -12.80
C ARG A 46 3.63 14.41 -13.92
N ALA A 47 4.17 14.46 -15.13
CA ALA A 47 3.43 14.94 -16.30
C ALA A 47 2.21 14.05 -16.58
N ALA A 48 2.40 12.73 -16.60
CA ALA A 48 1.31 11.77 -16.83
C ALA A 48 0.21 11.82 -15.75
N ILE A 49 0.58 12.09 -14.49
CA ILE A 49 -0.39 12.31 -13.40
C ILE A 49 -1.22 13.57 -13.66
N SER A 50 -0.56 14.65 -14.13
CA SER A 50 -1.23 15.92 -14.45
C SER A 50 -2.19 15.78 -15.64
N GLU A 51 -1.85 14.93 -16.61
CA GLU A 51 -2.68 14.62 -17.78
C GLU A 51 -3.85 13.66 -17.45
N ASN A 52 -3.88 13.11 -16.23
CA ASN A 52 -4.92 12.20 -15.72
C ASN A 52 -5.14 10.94 -16.57
N ASP A 53 -4.08 10.44 -17.20
CA ASP A 53 -4.14 9.26 -18.04
C ASP A 53 -4.35 7.98 -17.18
N GLN A 54 -5.56 7.42 -17.27
CA GLN A 54 -6.01 6.29 -16.47
C GLN A 54 -5.34 4.97 -16.89
N ASP A 55 -5.01 4.82 -18.17
CA ASP A 55 -4.50 3.57 -18.77
C ASP A 55 -3.04 3.30 -18.40
N TYR A 56 -2.33 4.32 -17.91
CA TYR A 56 -0.94 4.20 -17.49
C TYR A 56 -0.73 4.38 -15.98
N ARG A 57 -1.79 4.71 -15.20
CA ARG A 57 -1.66 4.95 -13.75
C ARG A 57 -1.03 3.77 -13.01
N HIS A 58 -1.47 2.54 -13.29
CA HIS A 58 -0.92 1.34 -12.65
C HIS A 58 0.57 1.10 -12.98
N ARG A 59 1.02 1.45 -14.20
CA ARG A 59 2.44 1.33 -14.61
C ARG A 59 3.28 2.42 -13.95
N ASN A 60 2.75 3.64 -13.95
CA ASN A 60 3.40 4.80 -13.34
C ASN A 60 3.61 4.60 -11.83
N LEU A 61 2.63 4.04 -11.12
CA LEU A 61 2.79 3.65 -9.72
C LEU A 61 3.85 2.56 -9.53
N ALA A 62 3.84 1.52 -10.36
CA ALA A 62 4.83 0.45 -10.23
C ALA A 62 6.26 0.98 -10.41
N LYS A 63 6.48 1.88 -11.38
CA LYS A 63 7.75 2.59 -11.54
C LYS A 63 8.09 3.42 -10.31
N LEU A 64 7.12 4.16 -9.77
CA LEU A 64 7.32 4.99 -8.59
C LEU A 64 7.72 4.18 -7.35
N MET A 65 7.07 3.04 -7.11
CA MET A 65 7.38 2.12 -6.01
C MET A 65 8.82 1.58 -6.14
N PHE A 66 9.27 1.30 -7.36
CA PHE A 66 10.65 0.90 -7.61
C PHE A 66 11.64 2.02 -7.29
N ILE A 67 11.34 3.25 -7.72
CA ILE A 67 12.16 4.43 -7.41
C ILE A 67 12.24 4.68 -5.90
N HIS A 68 11.13 4.48 -5.18
CA HIS A 68 11.11 4.53 -3.72
C HIS A 68 12.04 3.48 -3.09
N MET A 69 12.01 2.24 -3.59
CA MET A 69 12.90 1.18 -3.12
C MET A 69 14.38 1.44 -3.36
N LEU A 70 14.73 2.23 -4.38
CA LEU A 70 16.10 2.70 -4.60
C LEU A 70 16.53 3.80 -3.62
N GLY A 71 15.62 4.27 -2.76
CA GLY A 71 15.88 5.30 -1.75
C GLY A 71 15.63 6.73 -2.23
N TYR A 72 14.93 6.92 -3.36
CA TYR A 72 14.60 8.26 -3.85
C TYR A 72 13.24 8.75 -3.33
N PRO A 73 13.11 10.06 -3.03
CA PRO A 73 11.87 10.62 -2.50
C PRO A 73 10.76 10.62 -3.55
N THR A 74 9.62 10.04 -3.19
CA THR A 74 8.49 9.76 -4.09
C THR A 74 7.13 10.08 -3.48
N HIS A 75 7.11 10.93 -2.44
CA HIS A 75 5.92 11.32 -1.67
C HIS A 75 4.75 11.83 -2.53
N PHE A 76 5.03 12.40 -3.72
CA PHE A 76 3.99 12.89 -4.64
C PHE A 76 3.05 11.80 -5.16
N GLY A 77 3.42 10.52 -5.08
CA GLY A 77 2.56 9.42 -5.53
C GLY A 77 1.51 8.95 -4.54
N GLN A 78 1.54 9.40 -3.28
CA GLN A 78 0.60 8.95 -2.24
C GLN A 78 -0.87 9.18 -2.64
N MET A 79 -1.16 10.35 -3.22
CA MET A 79 -2.51 10.69 -3.66
C MET A 79 -2.98 9.82 -4.84
N GLU A 80 -2.07 9.39 -5.71
CA GLU A 80 -2.41 8.46 -6.80
C GLU A 80 -2.66 7.04 -6.27
N CYS A 81 -1.93 6.59 -5.24
CA CYS A 81 -2.25 5.36 -4.54
C CYS A 81 -3.66 5.42 -3.91
N LEU A 82 -4.00 6.56 -3.28
CA LEU A 82 -5.34 6.80 -2.72
C LEU A 82 -6.44 6.72 -3.79
N LYS A 83 -6.25 7.36 -4.94
CA LYS A 83 -7.21 7.27 -6.06
C LYS A 83 -7.40 5.84 -6.54
N LEU A 84 -6.33 5.03 -6.56
CA LEU A 84 -6.43 3.62 -6.95
C LEU A 84 -7.17 2.76 -5.92
N ILE A 85 -7.00 2.98 -4.63
CA ILE A 85 -7.79 2.25 -3.62
C ILE A 85 -9.26 2.67 -3.61
N ALA A 86 -9.57 3.89 -4.03
CA ALA A 86 -10.95 4.36 -4.21
C ALA A 86 -11.63 3.75 -5.44
N SER A 87 -10.89 3.18 -6.40
CA SER A 87 -11.45 2.46 -7.55
C SER A 87 -12.16 1.19 -7.11
N SER A 88 -13.19 0.76 -7.84
CA SER A 88 -13.91 -0.50 -7.61
C SER A 88 -13.18 -1.74 -8.12
N GLY A 89 -12.12 -1.57 -8.92
CA GLY A 89 -11.38 -2.67 -9.51
C GLY A 89 -10.42 -3.35 -8.52
N PHE A 90 -10.50 -4.69 -8.44
CA PHE A 90 -9.61 -5.49 -7.59
C PHE A 90 -8.11 -5.35 -7.92
N PRO A 91 -7.65 -5.43 -9.19
CA PRO A 91 -6.23 -5.29 -9.50
C PRO A 91 -5.70 -3.88 -9.20
N GLU A 92 -6.51 -2.84 -9.36
CA GLU A 92 -6.21 -1.45 -9.05
C GLU A 92 -6.07 -1.25 -7.53
N LYS A 93 -7.07 -1.69 -6.75
CA LYS A 93 -7.01 -1.66 -5.27
C LYS A 93 -5.77 -2.38 -4.74
N ARG A 94 -5.43 -3.54 -5.31
CA ARG A 94 -4.23 -4.31 -4.91
C ARG A 94 -2.94 -3.51 -5.09
N ILE A 95 -2.80 -2.81 -6.22
CA ILE A 95 -1.61 -1.97 -6.47
C ILE A 95 -1.64 -0.73 -5.58
N GLY A 96 -2.80 -0.10 -5.39
CA GLY A 96 -2.96 1.05 -4.51
C GLY A 96 -2.58 0.76 -3.06
N TYR A 97 -3.09 -0.32 -2.47
CA TYR A 97 -2.74 -0.73 -1.11
C TYR A 97 -1.26 -1.11 -0.97
N LEU A 98 -0.68 -1.79 -1.96
CA LEU A 98 0.75 -2.10 -1.96
C LEU A 98 1.60 -0.82 -2.05
N GLY A 99 1.16 0.15 -2.85
CA GLY A 99 1.77 1.47 -2.95
C GLY A 99 1.69 2.22 -1.62
N LEU A 100 0.53 2.24 -0.96
CA LEU A 100 0.38 2.84 0.36
C LEU A 100 1.29 2.18 1.40
N MET A 101 1.34 0.85 1.48
CA MET A 101 2.22 0.17 2.45
C MET A 101 3.71 0.56 2.32
N LEU A 102 4.14 1.02 1.15
CA LEU A 102 5.52 1.48 0.91
C LEU A 102 5.68 2.99 1.05
N LEU A 103 4.73 3.76 0.53
CA LEU A 103 4.84 5.20 0.35
C LEU A 103 4.16 5.98 1.48
N LEU A 104 3.44 5.33 2.40
CA LEU A 104 2.72 6.00 3.47
C LEU A 104 3.69 6.76 4.37
N ASP A 105 3.34 8.01 4.60
CA ASP A 105 4.03 8.95 5.48
C ASP A 105 3.04 9.35 6.58
N GLU A 106 3.51 9.89 7.70
CA GLU A 106 2.69 10.20 8.90
C GLU A 106 1.75 11.41 8.70
N ARG A 107 1.42 11.74 7.45
CA ARG A 107 0.47 12.80 7.12
C ARG A 107 -0.94 12.37 7.53
N GLN A 108 -1.43 13.02 8.59
CA GLN A 108 -2.76 12.82 9.18
C GLN A 108 -3.91 12.77 8.15
N GLU A 109 -3.91 13.66 7.15
CA GLU A 109 -4.94 13.68 6.11
C GLU A 109 -4.95 12.40 5.24
N VAL A 110 -3.76 11.90 4.87
CA VAL A 110 -3.63 10.68 4.07
C VAL A 110 -4.06 9.48 4.90
N LEU A 111 -3.62 9.41 6.16
CA LEU A 111 -4.01 8.34 7.09
C LEU A 111 -5.52 8.26 7.22
N MET A 112 -6.21 9.37 7.44
CA MET A 112 -7.67 9.41 7.56
C MET A 112 -8.40 8.90 6.30
N LEU A 113 -7.92 9.29 5.11
CA LEU A 113 -8.49 8.82 3.84
C LEU A 113 -8.28 7.32 3.64
N VAL A 114 -7.11 6.80 4.04
CA VAL A 114 -6.83 5.36 3.99
C VAL A 114 -7.71 4.60 4.98
N THR A 115 -7.88 5.10 6.21
CA THR A 115 -8.77 4.49 7.22
C THR A 115 -10.21 4.38 6.71
N ASN A 116 -10.72 5.45 6.10
CA ASN A 116 -12.07 5.46 5.52
C ASN A 116 -12.21 4.45 4.38
N SER A 117 -11.21 4.36 3.51
CA SER A 117 -11.19 3.39 2.41
C SER A 117 -11.10 1.95 2.91
N LEU A 118 -10.27 1.69 3.93
CA LEU A 118 -10.18 0.40 4.61
C LEU A 118 -11.51 0.01 5.24
N LYS A 119 -12.20 0.94 5.91
CA LYS A 119 -13.51 0.68 6.52
C LYS A 119 -14.54 0.24 5.49
N GLN A 120 -14.56 0.89 4.32
CA GLN A 120 -15.43 0.49 3.20
C GLN A 120 -15.05 -0.90 2.67
N ASP A 121 -13.76 -1.15 2.47
CA ASP A 121 -13.27 -2.42 1.92
C ASP A 121 -13.44 -3.61 2.88
N LEU A 122 -13.38 -3.40 4.19
CA LEU A 122 -13.69 -4.40 5.22
C LEU A 122 -15.19 -4.75 5.25
N ASN A 123 -16.05 -3.83 4.82
CA ASN A 123 -17.48 -4.06 4.68
C ASN A 123 -17.90 -4.55 3.29
N HIS A 124 -16.95 -4.75 2.37
CA HIS A 124 -17.25 -5.22 1.02
C HIS A 124 -17.74 -6.68 1.03
N SER A 125 -18.67 -7.01 0.14
CA SER A 125 -19.13 -8.40 -0.08
C SER A 125 -18.04 -9.38 -0.57
N ASN A 126 -16.90 -8.87 -1.05
CA ASN A 126 -15.87 -9.66 -1.70
C ASN A 126 -14.76 -10.00 -0.71
N GLN A 127 -14.60 -11.28 -0.42
CA GLN A 127 -13.62 -11.81 0.51
C GLN A 127 -12.17 -11.48 0.13
N TYR A 128 -11.87 -11.35 -1.16
CA TYR A 128 -10.53 -11.00 -1.62
C TYR A 128 -10.18 -9.54 -1.29
N ILE A 129 -11.16 -8.64 -1.38
CA ILE A 129 -10.99 -7.22 -1.02
C ILE A 129 -10.85 -7.08 0.50
N ILE A 130 -11.69 -7.77 1.28
CA ILE A 130 -11.56 -7.82 2.74
C ILE A 130 -10.17 -8.33 3.15
N GLY A 131 -9.71 -9.44 2.56
CA GLY A 131 -8.39 -10.00 2.87
C GLY A 131 -7.22 -9.08 2.52
N LEU A 132 -7.36 -8.29 1.45
CA LEU A 132 -6.38 -7.28 1.05
C LEU A 132 -6.36 -6.09 2.02
N ALA A 133 -7.54 -5.58 2.40
CA ALA A 133 -7.67 -4.49 3.37
C ALA A 133 -7.12 -4.89 4.74
N LEU A 134 -7.41 -6.10 5.21
CA LEU A 134 -6.80 -6.65 6.42
C LEU A 134 -5.28 -6.69 6.30
N CYS A 135 -4.74 -7.23 5.21
CA CYS A 135 -3.29 -7.29 5.01
C CYS A 135 -2.65 -5.89 5.00
N ALA A 136 -3.31 -4.90 4.40
CA ALA A 136 -2.86 -3.52 4.42
C ALA A 136 -2.88 -2.95 5.83
N LEU A 137 -4.00 -3.13 6.54
CA LEU A 137 -4.22 -2.60 7.88
C LEU A 137 -3.03 -2.88 8.79
N GLY A 138 -2.54 -4.11 8.90
CA GLY A 138 -1.45 -4.44 9.84
C GLY A 138 -0.05 -4.14 9.35
N ASN A 139 0.14 -3.71 8.10
CA ASN A 139 1.39 -3.10 7.70
C ASN A 139 1.41 -1.60 8.01
N ILE A 140 0.26 -0.93 8.00
CA ILE A 140 0.14 0.52 8.17
C ILE A 140 -0.58 0.95 9.46
N CYS A 141 -0.87 -0.01 10.34
CA CYS A 141 -1.76 0.22 11.47
C CYS A 141 -1.16 1.23 12.42
N SER A 142 -1.80 2.39 12.57
CA SER A 142 -1.56 3.28 13.69
C SER A 142 -2.52 2.95 14.84
N ALA A 143 -2.21 3.43 16.05
CA ALA A 143 -3.10 3.34 17.20
C ALA A 143 -4.49 3.94 16.97
N GLU A 144 -4.55 5.03 16.20
CA GLU A 144 -5.80 5.70 15.82
C GLU A 144 -6.62 4.84 14.84
N MET A 145 -5.97 4.34 13.78
CA MET A 145 -6.60 3.41 12.82
C MET A 145 -7.10 2.14 13.50
N ALA A 146 -6.34 1.66 14.49
CA ALA A 146 -6.70 0.47 15.23
C ALA A 146 -8.01 0.66 16.00
N ARG A 147 -8.16 1.79 16.70
CA ARG A 147 -9.37 2.13 17.45
C ARG A 147 -10.58 2.28 16.54
N ASP A 148 -10.43 2.92 15.39
CA ASP A 148 -11.54 3.15 14.45
C ASP A 148 -12.02 1.88 13.73
N LEU A 149 -11.11 0.95 13.45
CA LEU A 149 -11.38 -0.27 12.67
C LEU A 149 -11.60 -1.52 13.55
N ALA A 150 -11.31 -1.45 14.85
CA ALA A 150 -11.60 -2.51 15.82
C ALA A 150 -13.00 -3.13 15.68
N PRO A 151 -14.11 -2.36 15.66
CA PRO A 151 -15.45 -2.93 15.59
C PRO A 151 -15.70 -3.72 14.28
N GLU A 152 -15.09 -3.29 13.17
CA GLU A 152 -15.23 -3.97 11.88
C GLU A 152 -14.48 -5.31 11.88
N VAL A 153 -13.28 -5.33 12.46
CA VAL A 153 -12.46 -6.55 12.58
C VAL A 153 -13.14 -7.57 13.50
N GLU A 154 -13.72 -7.12 14.61
CA GLU A 154 -14.49 -7.98 15.53
C GLU A 154 -15.73 -8.58 14.86
N ARG A 155 -16.45 -7.80 14.05
CA ARG A 155 -17.56 -8.29 13.25
C ARG A 155 -17.12 -9.37 12.25
N LEU A 156 -15.95 -9.20 11.63
CA LEU A 156 -15.38 -10.17 10.69
C LEU A 156 -14.91 -11.46 11.37
N LEU A 157 -14.53 -11.44 12.65
CA LEU A 157 -14.22 -12.65 13.43
C LEU A 157 -15.45 -13.55 13.64
N GLN A 158 -16.65 -12.97 13.65
CA GLN A 158 -17.91 -13.69 13.79
C GLN A 158 -18.43 -14.27 12.46
N PHE A 159 -17.82 -13.90 11.33
CA PHE A 159 -18.22 -14.38 10.01
C PHE A 159 -17.90 -15.88 9.82
N ARG A 160 -18.80 -16.61 9.14
CA ARG A 160 -18.79 -18.08 9.03
C ARG A 160 -17.62 -18.67 8.24
N ASP A 161 -16.84 -17.87 7.50
CA ASP A 161 -15.81 -18.40 6.60
C ASP A 161 -14.48 -18.71 7.33
N PRO A 162 -14.08 -19.99 7.47
CA PRO A 162 -12.91 -20.38 8.27
C PRO A 162 -11.59 -19.78 7.77
N ASN A 163 -11.49 -19.50 6.46
CA ASN A 163 -10.28 -18.95 5.84
C ASN A 163 -10.05 -17.48 6.22
N ILE A 164 -11.13 -16.70 6.26
CA ILE A 164 -11.09 -15.32 6.75
C ILE A 164 -10.84 -15.34 8.25
N ARG A 165 -11.53 -16.21 9.00
CA ARG A 165 -11.39 -16.29 10.45
C ARG A 165 -9.96 -16.62 10.89
N LYS A 166 -9.24 -17.51 10.20
CA LYS A 166 -7.82 -17.78 10.48
C LYS A 166 -6.93 -16.57 10.20
N LYS A 167 -7.13 -15.89 9.07
CA LYS A 167 -6.35 -14.69 8.72
C LYS A 167 -6.62 -13.54 9.70
N VAL A 168 -7.89 -13.30 10.03
CA VAL A 168 -8.32 -12.26 10.97
C VAL A 168 -7.88 -12.59 12.39
N SER A 169 -7.92 -13.86 12.81
CA SER A 169 -7.48 -14.28 14.15
C SER A 169 -6.00 -13.99 14.39
N VAL A 170 -5.13 -14.34 13.44
CA VAL A 170 -3.69 -13.99 13.49
C VAL A 170 -3.49 -12.47 13.52
N PHE A 171 -4.34 -11.75 12.78
CA PHE A 171 -4.31 -10.30 12.73
C PHE A 171 -4.75 -9.64 14.03
N TYR A 172 -5.83 -10.12 14.64
CA TYR A 172 -6.39 -9.59 15.87
C TYR A 172 -5.43 -9.79 17.04
N SER A 173 -4.60 -10.84 17.03
CA SER A 173 -3.51 -11.02 17.99
C SER A 173 -2.43 -9.93 17.88
N LEU A 174 -2.05 -9.53 16.66
CA LEU A 174 -1.15 -8.38 16.43
C LEU A 174 -1.81 -7.04 16.81
N PHE A 175 -3.09 -6.89 16.47
CA PHE A 175 -3.90 -5.71 16.74
C PHE A 175 -4.10 -5.47 18.24
N LYS A 176 -4.34 -6.53 19.02
CA LYS A 176 -4.36 -6.48 20.49
C LYS A 176 -2.99 -6.16 21.08
N GLY A 177 -1.90 -6.59 20.45
CA GLY A 177 -0.54 -6.23 20.87
C GLY A 177 -0.27 -4.72 20.77
N LEU A 178 -0.72 -4.09 19.67
CA LEU A 178 -0.63 -2.63 19.45
C LEU A 178 -1.55 -1.83 20.39
N LEU A 179 -2.77 -2.31 20.66
CA LEU A 179 -3.67 -1.66 21.63
C LEU A 179 -3.22 -1.87 23.08
N ALA A 180 -2.52 -2.97 23.39
CA ALA A 180 -1.97 -3.23 24.71
C ALA A 180 -0.77 -2.33 25.05
N THR A 181 -0.03 -1.85 24.04
CA THR A 181 1.03 -0.85 24.27
C THR A 181 0.50 0.54 24.61
N ASP A 182 -0.73 0.89 24.22
CA ASP A 182 -1.39 2.14 24.63
C ASP A 182 -2.16 2.03 25.96
N PHE A 183 -2.65 0.83 26.31
CA PHE A 183 -3.27 0.63 27.63
C PHE A 183 -2.27 0.70 28.79
N CYS A 184 -0.96 0.57 28.53
CA CYS A 184 0.08 0.75 29.55
C CYS A 184 0.51 2.23 29.76
N PHE A 185 0.05 3.17 28.94
CA PHE A 185 0.40 4.60 29.06
C PHE A 185 -0.72 5.47 29.67
N ASN A 186 -1.90 4.90 29.94
CA ASN A 186 -3.02 5.62 30.57
C ASN A 186 -3.39 5.13 31.98
N GLU A 187 -2.52 4.35 32.62
CA GLU A 187 -2.57 4.05 34.07
C GLU A 187 -1.20 4.21 34.75
N ILE A 188 -0.48 5.31 34.48
CA ILE A 188 0.54 5.89 35.38
C ILE A 188 0.37 7.40 35.41
#